data_AF-A0A521NFH1-F1
#
_entry.id   AF-A0A521NFH1-F1
#
_cell.length_a   1.000
_cell.length_b   1.000
_cell.length_c   1.000
_cell.angle_alpha   90.00
_cell.angle_beta   90.00
_cell.angle_gamma   90.00
#
_symmetry.space_group_name_H-M   'P 1'
#
loop_
_entity.id
_entity.type
_entity.pdbx_description
1 polymer ?
#
loop_
_entity_poly.entity_id
_entity_poly.type
_entity_poly.pdbx_seq_one_letter_code
_entity_poly.pdbx_strand_id
1 'polypeptide(L)'
;MLAVVFAVMLQQQAATGQVVWETPAPPPAQAAAPADAPAIPDYARTDPYGYERAECSPLVRRSEETMEACQQRVRAALAANLGPALPAGLAPGDAAEHCRQEADGDRYALQCGAPTRSVPAGPDLRVRSCSTRPRATDKGAVTYEETCTVGGEEVREEGLRIRLGGED
;
A
#
# COMPACT_ATOMS: atom_id res chain seq x y z
N MET A 1 23.63 51.64 33.67
CA MET A 1 23.95 50.52 32.76
C MET A 1 22.91 49.40 32.76
N LEU A 2 22.06 49.23 33.80
CA LEU A 2 21.00 48.21 33.81
C LEU A 2 19.86 48.45 32.81
N ALA A 3 19.56 49.72 32.48
CA ALA A 3 18.48 50.08 31.55
C ALA A 3 18.76 49.70 30.09
N VAL A 4 20.04 49.63 29.69
CA VAL A 4 20.43 49.30 28.31
C VAL A 4 20.31 47.79 28.04
N VAL A 5 20.57 46.97 29.07
CA VAL A 5 20.47 45.51 28.96
C VAL A 5 19.01 45.06 28.79
N PHE A 6 18.07 45.73 29.46
CA PHE A 6 16.64 45.41 29.34
C PHE A 6 16.06 45.77 27.96
N ALA A 7 16.52 46.86 27.34
CA ALA A 7 16.07 47.26 26.01
C ALA A 7 16.56 46.29 24.91
N VAL A 8 17.77 45.74 25.06
CA VAL A 8 18.33 44.76 24.09
C VAL A 8 17.64 43.39 24.19
N MET A 9 17.19 42.97 25.38
CA MET A 9 16.45 41.71 25.54
C MET A 9 15.03 41.75 24.94
N LEU A 10 14.36 42.90 24.97
CA LEU A 10 13.03 43.05 24.35
C LEU A 10 13.08 43.00 22.81
N GLN A 11 14.19 43.38 22.18
CA GLN A 11 14.35 43.30 20.73
C GLN A 11 14.58 41.87 20.21
N GLN A 12 15.04 40.94 21.05
CA GLN A 12 15.22 39.52 20.64
C GLN A 12 13.90 38.72 20.65
N GLN A 13 12.86 39.21 21.33
CA GLN A 13 11.54 38.56 21.36
C GLN A 13 10.69 38.89 20.12
N ALA A 14 11.09 39.88 19.32
CA ALA A 14 10.40 40.22 18.07
C ALA A 14 10.61 39.17 16.96
N ALA A 15 11.49 38.19 17.16
CA ALA A 15 11.78 37.13 16.19
C ALA A 15 10.91 35.86 16.36
N THR A 16 10.13 35.72 17.44
CA THR A 16 9.35 34.50 17.73
C THR A 16 7.83 34.66 17.58
N GLY A 17 7.38 35.74 16.94
CA GLY A 17 5.94 36.05 16.83
C GLY A 17 5.53 36.77 15.56
N GLN A 18 6.39 36.86 14.55
CA GLN A 18 5.96 37.35 13.24
C GLN A 18 5.30 36.20 12.50
N VAL A 19 3.98 36.28 12.37
CA VAL A 19 3.23 35.52 11.36
C VAL A 19 3.81 35.92 10.02
N VAL A 20 4.72 35.11 9.50
CA VAL A 20 5.12 35.16 8.10
C VAL A 20 3.89 34.73 7.34
N TRP A 21 3.15 35.71 6.82
CA TRP A 21 2.14 35.43 5.81
C TRP A 21 2.89 34.85 4.62
N GLU A 22 2.72 33.55 4.43
CA GLU A 22 3.23 32.84 3.28
C GLU A 22 2.71 33.60 2.06
N THR A 23 3.64 34.17 1.30
CA THR A 23 3.28 34.84 0.04
C THR A 23 2.53 33.79 -0.76
N PRO A 24 1.30 34.05 -1.24
CA PRO A 24 0.56 33.09 -2.02
C PRO A 24 1.48 32.60 -3.13
N ALA A 25 1.76 31.29 -3.12
CA ALA A 25 2.52 30.69 -4.19
C ALA A 25 1.88 31.15 -5.50
N PRO A 26 2.67 31.67 -6.47
CA PRO A 26 2.12 32.01 -7.76
C PRO A 26 1.31 30.80 -8.23
N PRO A 27 0.10 31.02 -8.82
CA PRO A 27 -0.69 29.92 -9.35
C PRO A 27 0.25 29.06 -10.19
N PRO A 28 0.17 27.72 -10.08
CA PRO A 28 1.05 26.84 -10.83
C PRO A 28 1.02 27.33 -12.27
N ALA A 29 2.18 27.73 -12.78
CA ALA A 29 2.29 28.17 -14.15
C ALA A 29 1.57 27.11 -14.98
N GLN A 30 0.55 27.51 -15.75
CA GLN A 30 -0.09 26.60 -16.69
C GLN A 30 1.06 25.93 -17.43
N ALA A 31 1.20 24.61 -17.24
CA ALA A 31 2.22 23.83 -17.90
C ALA A 31 2.10 24.19 -19.38
N ALA A 32 3.15 24.79 -19.94
CA ALA A 32 3.21 25.05 -21.36
C ALA A 32 2.82 23.73 -22.04
N ALA A 33 1.84 23.80 -22.95
CA ALA A 33 1.39 22.64 -23.70
C ALA A 33 2.64 21.88 -24.17
N PRO A 34 2.76 20.57 -23.88
CA PRO A 34 3.94 19.82 -24.27
C PRO A 34 4.08 19.97 -25.78
N ALA A 35 5.17 20.63 -26.19
CA ALA A 35 5.51 20.78 -27.59
C ALA A 35 5.69 19.37 -28.17
N ASP A 36 4.87 19.09 -29.18
CA ASP A 36 4.81 17.87 -29.98
C ASP A 36 4.77 16.56 -29.18
N ALA A 37 3.61 16.31 -28.58
CA ALA A 37 3.25 14.93 -28.24
C ALA A 37 3.34 14.04 -29.49
N PRO A 38 3.85 12.80 -29.36
CA PRO A 38 3.94 11.88 -30.49
C PRO A 38 2.57 11.75 -31.15
N ALA A 39 2.51 11.98 -32.46
CA ALA A 39 1.26 11.83 -33.20
C ALA A 39 0.75 10.39 -33.06
N ILE A 40 -0.52 10.24 -32.66
CA ILE A 40 -1.18 8.93 -32.61
C ILE A 40 -1.88 8.63 -33.95
N PRO A 41 -1.90 7.36 -34.38
CA PRO A 41 -2.61 6.97 -35.60
C PRO A 41 -4.13 7.06 -35.42
N ASP A 42 -4.88 7.14 -36.53
CA ASP A 42 -6.34 7.33 -36.50
C ASP A 42 -7.08 6.23 -35.72
N TYR A 43 -6.64 4.98 -35.84
CA TYR A 43 -7.25 3.87 -35.12
C TYR A 43 -7.09 4.00 -33.59
N ALA A 44 -6.06 4.70 -33.11
CA ALA A 44 -5.88 4.98 -31.68
C ALA A 44 -6.89 6.01 -31.16
N ARG A 45 -7.48 6.83 -32.03
CA ARG A 45 -8.59 7.72 -31.67
C ARG A 45 -9.92 6.98 -31.60
N THR A 46 -10.08 5.94 -32.42
CA THR A 46 -11.29 5.11 -32.45
C THR A 46 -11.30 4.06 -31.34
N ASP A 47 -10.15 3.42 -31.07
CA ASP A 47 -9.98 2.42 -30.01
C ASP A 47 -8.70 2.67 -29.18
N PRO A 48 -8.76 3.57 -28.19
CA PRO A 48 -7.63 3.87 -27.31
C PRO A 48 -7.13 2.66 -26.51
N TYR A 49 -8.03 1.75 -26.11
CA TYR A 49 -7.68 0.53 -25.36
C TYR A 49 -7.02 -0.52 -26.25
N GLY A 50 -7.50 -0.68 -27.48
CA GLY A 50 -6.85 -1.51 -28.50
C GLY A 50 -5.44 -1.05 -28.80
N TYR A 51 -5.24 0.26 -28.92
CA TYR A 51 -3.93 0.84 -29.14
C TYR A 51 -2.96 0.56 -27.97
N GLU A 52 -3.37 0.78 -26.71
CA GLU A 52 -2.53 0.46 -25.54
C GLU A 52 -2.11 -1.02 -25.52
N ARG A 53 -3.06 -1.93 -25.75
CA ARG A 53 -2.78 -3.37 -25.76
C ARG A 53 -1.85 -3.78 -26.90
N ALA A 54 -1.98 -3.16 -28.07
CA ALA A 54 -1.13 -3.46 -29.22
C ALA A 54 0.32 -3.02 -28.97
N GLU A 55 0.50 -1.77 -28.56
CA GLU A 55 1.82 -1.17 -28.29
C GLU A 55 2.54 -1.83 -27.12
N CYS A 56 1.80 -2.21 -26.08
CA CYS A 56 2.37 -2.84 -24.90
C CYS A 56 2.38 -4.36 -24.91
N SER A 57 2.01 -4.98 -26.04
CA SER A 57 2.15 -6.41 -26.22
C SER A 57 3.62 -6.85 -26.08
N PRO A 58 3.91 -8.08 -25.62
CA PRO A 58 5.27 -8.58 -25.48
C PRO A 58 6.09 -8.61 -26.77
N LEU A 59 5.42 -8.55 -27.94
CA LEU A 59 6.04 -8.59 -29.25
C LEU A 59 6.42 -7.19 -29.78
N VAL A 60 5.77 -6.13 -29.29
CA VAL A 60 5.95 -4.74 -29.75
C VAL A 60 6.71 -3.92 -28.71
N ARG A 61 6.41 -4.11 -27.43
CA ARG A 61 7.11 -3.45 -26.33
C ARG A 61 8.60 -3.77 -26.38
N ARG A 62 9.43 -2.75 -26.10
CA ARG A 62 10.88 -2.93 -26.00
C ARG A 62 11.22 -3.97 -24.93
N SER A 63 12.18 -4.85 -25.21
CA SER A 63 12.54 -5.95 -24.30
C SER A 63 12.96 -5.49 -22.90
N GLU A 64 13.52 -4.28 -22.79
CA GLU A 64 14.00 -3.67 -21.55
C GLU A 64 12.96 -2.81 -20.84
N GLU A 65 11.87 -2.42 -21.51
CA GLU A 65 10.83 -1.55 -20.96
C GLU A 65 9.85 -2.42 -20.19
N THR A 66 9.50 -2.12 -18.93
CA THR A 66 8.48 -2.89 -18.20
C THR A 66 7.08 -2.65 -18.76
N MET A 67 6.11 -3.49 -18.35
CA MET A 67 4.71 -3.30 -18.74
C MET A 67 4.21 -1.93 -18.24
N GLU A 68 4.41 -1.62 -16.96
CA GLU A 68 4.00 -0.36 -16.35
C GLU A 68 4.62 0.86 -17.07
N ALA A 69 5.91 0.77 -17.44
CA ALA A 69 6.60 1.83 -18.17
C ALA A 69 6.01 2.06 -19.58
N CYS A 70 5.69 0.98 -20.30
CA CYS A 70 5.02 1.08 -21.59
C CYS A 70 3.62 1.72 -21.46
N GLN A 71 2.83 1.24 -20.50
CA GLN A 71 1.49 1.77 -20.21
C GLN A 71 1.53 3.26 -19.92
N GLN A 72 2.46 3.71 -19.08
CA GLN A 72 2.61 5.11 -18.72
C GLN A 72 2.96 5.97 -19.94
N ARG A 73 3.91 5.52 -20.77
CA ARG A 73 4.30 6.21 -22.02
C ARG A 73 3.12 6.32 -22.99
N VAL A 74 2.41 5.21 -23.23
CA VAL A 74 1.29 5.18 -24.19
C VAL A 74 0.12 6.03 -23.69
N ARG A 75 -0.22 5.94 -22.40
CA ARG A 75 -1.29 6.76 -21.81
C ARG A 75 -0.96 8.25 -21.81
N ALA A 76 0.31 8.63 -21.60
CA ALA A 76 0.75 10.02 -21.75
C ALA A 76 0.56 10.53 -23.19
N ALA A 77 0.92 9.72 -24.19
CA ALA A 77 0.70 10.07 -25.60
C ALA A 77 -0.80 10.18 -25.94
N LEU A 78 -1.63 9.24 -25.45
CA LEU A 78 -3.08 9.29 -25.63
C LEU A 78 -3.70 10.51 -24.96
N ALA A 79 -3.31 10.84 -23.73
CA ALA A 79 -3.81 12.01 -23.01
C ALA A 79 -3.48 13.32 -23.73
N ALA A 80 -2.26 13.43 -24.27
CA ALA A 80 -1.86 14.62 -25.00
C ALA A 80 -2.57 14.79 -26.36
N ASN A 81 -2.98 13.69 -27.01
CA ASN A 81 -3.65 13.74 -28.31
C ASN A 81 -5.19 13.77 -28.22
N LEU A 82 -5.78 13.14 -27.21
CA LEU A 82 -7.23 13.02 -27.05
C LEU A 82 -7.82 14.06 -26.09
N GLY A 83 -7.01 14.58 -25.14
CA GLY A 83 -7.46 15.53 -24.14
C GLY A 83 -8.76 15.06 -23.45
N PRO A 84 -9.86 15.82 -23.55
CA PRO A 84 -11.14 15.47 -22.91
C PRO A 84 -11.83 14.23 -23.51
N ALA A 85 -11.41 13.76 -24.70
CA ALA A 85 -11.95 12.55 -25.31
C ALA A 85 -11.28 11.26 -24.79
N LEU A 86 -10.30 11.38 -23.89
CA LEU A 86 -9.62 10.23 -23.29
C LEU A 86 -10.58 9.45 -22.36
N PRO A 87 -10.72 8.13 -22.52
CA PRO A 87 -11.47 7.30 -21.58
C PRO A 87 -10.91 7.40 -20.15
N ALA A 88 -11.79 7.45 -19.14
CA ALA A 88 -11.39 7.66 -17.75
C ALA A 88 -10.34 6.65 -17.26
N GLY A 89 -10.47 5.36 -17.61
CA GLY A 89 -9.50 4.33 -17.21
C GLY A 89 -8.13 4.41 -17.91
N LEU A 90 -7.97 5.31 -18.88
CA LEU A 90 -6.68 5.61 -19.53
C LEU A 90 -6.11 6.96 -19.10
N ALA A 91 -6.86 7.73 -18.30
CA ALA A 91 -6.32 8.94 -17.70
C ALA A 91 -5.08 8.57 -16.86
N PRO A 92 -4.03 9.41 -16.89
CA PRO A 92 -2.95 9.27 -15.93
C PRO A 92 -3.57 9.46 -14.54
N GLY A 93 -3.82 8.34 -13.87
CA GLY A 93 -4.58 8.33 -12.63
C GLY A 93 -3.83 9.10 -11.55
N ASP A 94 -4.50 10.08 -10.96
CA ASP A 94 -4.17 10.54 -9.62
C ASP A 94 -4.32 9.35 -8.66
N ALA A 95 -3.55 9.35 -7.57
CA ALA A 95 -3.44 8.27 -6.58
C ALA A 95 -4.77 7.70 -6.03
N ALA A 96 -5.92 8.32 -6.33
CA ALA A 96 -7.27 7.87 -6.02
C ALA A 96 -7.63 6.50 -6.65
N GLU A 97 -7.06 6.12 -7.80
CA GLU A 97 -7.28 4.76 -8.36
C GLU A 97 -6.46 3.67 -7.67
N HIS A 98 -5.54 4.04 -6.76
CA HIS A 98 -4.75 3.10 -5.96
C HIS A 98 -5.33 2.87 -4.56
N CYS A 99 -6.57 3.30 -4.32
CA CYS A 99 -7.28 3.06 -3.08
C CYS A 99 -7.98 1.70 -3.12
N ARG A 100 -7.55 0.77 -2.26
CA ARG A 100 -8.18 -0.55 -2.10
C ARG A 100 -8.83 -0.63 -0.73
N GLN A 101 -9.89 -1.43 -0.60
CA GLN A 101 -10.47 -1.71 0.70
C GLN A 101 -9.48 -2.49 1.56
N GLU A 102 -9.21 -2.02 2.77
CA GLU A 102 -8.34 -2.72 3.72
C GLU A 102 -9.02 -4.00 4.23
N ALA A 103 -8.24 -5.04 4.53
CA ALA A 103 -8.73 -6.40 4.79
C ALA A 103 -9.63 -6.52 6.04
N ASP A 104 -10.43 -7.60 6.07
CA ASP A 104 -11.55 -7.94 6.97
C ASP A 104 -11.65 -7.21 8.32
N GLY A 105 -12.64 -6.32 8.41
CA GLY A 105 -13.09 -5.71 9.67
C GLY A 105 -13.72 -4.33 9.48
N ASP A 106 -13.14 -3.51 8.59
CA ASP A 106 -13.60 -2.15 8.34
C ASP A 106 -14.17 -1.98 6.93
N ARG A 107 -15.49 -2.13 6.85
CA ARG A 107 -16.31 -1.99 5.62
C ARG A 107 -16.17 -0.65 4.87
N TYR A 108 -15.42 0.33 5.39
CA TYR A 108 -15.20 1.64 4.76
C TYR A 108 -13.75 2.12 4.74
N ALA A 109 -12.78 1.35 5.26
CA ALA A 109 -11.38 1.78 5.25
C ALA A 109 -10.79 1.60 3.84
N LEU A 110 -10.36 2.72 3.24
CA LEU A 110 -9.66 2.73 1.95
C LEU A 110 -8.18 3.01 2.20
N GLN A 111 -7.33 2.07 1.80
CA GLN A 111 -5.88 2.25 1.81
C GLN A 111 -5.42 2.68 0.42
N CYS A 112 -4.95 3.92 0.31
CA CYS A 112 -4.39 4.48 -0.93
C CYS A 112 -2.86 4.39 -0.91
N GLY A 113 -2.27 3.79 -1.95
CA GLY A 113 -0.82 3.66 -2.11
C GLY A 113 -0.31 2.22 -2.20
N ALA A 114 1.01 2.05 -2.21
CA ALA A 114 1.64 0.73 -2.32
C ALA A 114 1.20 -0.17 -1.15
N PRO A 115 0.80 -1.43 -1.41
CA PRO A 115 0.34 -2.32 -0.34
C PRO A 115 1.40 -2.45 0.75
N THR A 116 1.00 -2.18 1.99
CA THR A 116 1.72 -2.72 3.15
C THR A 116 1.55 -4.23 3.10
N ARG A 117 2.61 -4.94 2.72
CA ARG A 117 2.64 -6.40 2.81
C ARG A 117 2.65 -6.77 4.28
N SER A 118 1.47 -7.05 4.85
CA SER A 118 1.40 -7.79 6.10
C SER A 118 1.84 -9.22 5.78
N VAL A 119 3.05 -9.58 6.20
CA VAL A 119 3.46 -10.98 6.22
C VAL A 119 2.55 -11.63 7.28
N PRO A 120 1.69 -12.61 6.91
CA PRO A 120 0.96 -13.36 7.91
C PRO A 120 1.97 -13.91 8.91
N ALA A 121 1.67 -13.85 10.21
CA ALA A 121 2.51 -14.49 11.20
C ALA A 121 2.77 -15.93 10.72
N GLY A 122 4.03 -16.22 10.40
CA GLY A 122 4.43 -17.53 9.90
C GLY A 122 4.11 -18.61 10.93
N PRO A 123 4.14 -19.89 10.54
CA PRO A 123 4.01 -20.98 11.50
C PRO A 123 5.06 -20.81 12.61
N ASP A 124 4.68 -21.10 13.85
CA ASP A 124 5.63 -21.10 14.96
C ASP A 124 6.72 -22.14 14.71
N LEU A 125 7.96 -21.68 14.50
CA LEU A 125 9.10 -22.54 14.19
C LEU A 125 9.80 -23.09 15.44
N ARG A 126 9.30 -22.76 16.64
CA ARG A 126 9.85 -23.29 17.89
C ARG A 126 9.69 -24.81 17.95
N VAL A 127 10.73 -25.49 18.42
CA VAL A 127 10.75 -26.94 18.53
C VAL A 127 9.64 -27.41 19.47
N ARG A 128 8.79 -28.30 18.96
CA ARG A 128 7.78 -29.01 19.74
C ARG A 128 8.36 -30.35 20.21
N SER A 129 8.43 -30.55 21.52
CA SER A 129 8.82 -31.83 22.13
C SER A 129 7.67 -32.38 22.95
N CYS A 130 7.22 -33.59 22.61
CA CYS A 130 6.18 -34.31 23.35
C CYS A 130 6.80 -35.53 24.04
N SER A 131 6.39 -35.78 25.28
CA SER A 131 6.80 -36.96 26.03
C SER A 131 5.56 -37.69 26.54
N THR A 132 5.53 -39.00 26.32
CA THR A 132 4.46 -39.88 26.79
C THR A 132 4.95 -40.67 27.99
N ARG A 133 4.23 -40.60 29.13
CA ARG A 133 4.58 -41.35 30.35
C ARG A 133 3.42 -42.25 30.78
N PRO A 134 3.69 -43.53 31.08
CA PRO A 134 2.67 -44.40 31.67
C PRO A 134 2.39 -43.96 33.11
N ARG A 135 1.11 -44.00 33.50
CA ARG A 135 0.58 -43.72 34.83
C ARG A 135 -0.26 -44.91 35.29
N ALA A 136 0.01 -45.41 36.48
CA ALA A 136 -0.86 -46.41 37.08
C ALA A 136 -2.13 -45.72 37.60
N THR A 137 -3.28 -46.31 37.32
CA THR A 137 -4.57 -45.89 37.86
C THR A 137 -4.87 -46.64 39.14
N ASP A 138 -5.74 -46.08 39.98
CA ASP A 138 -6.16 -46.69 41.26
C ASP A 138 -6.86 -48.05 41.10
N LYS A 139 -7.27 -48.39 39.86
CA LYS A 139 -7.90 -49.66 39.49
C LYS A 139 -6.93 -50.69 38.90
N GLY A 140 -5.62 -50.42 38.95
CA GLY A 140 -4.58 -51.33 38.45
C GLY A 140 -4.37 -51.32 36.92
N ALA A 141 -5.02 -50.40 36.19
CA ALA A 141 -4.78 -50.20 34.76
C ALA A 141 -3.67 -49.16 34.53
N VAL A 142 -3.01 -49.19 33.37
CA VAL A 142 -2.03 -48.18 32.95
C VAL A 142 -2.67 -47.24 31.94
N THR A 143 -2.60 -45.93 32.20
CA THR A 143 -2.94 -44.87 31.24
C THR A 143 -1.67 -44.22 30.72
N TYR A 144 -1.72 -43.62 29.53
CA TYR A 144 -0.61 -42.88 28.95
C TYR A 144 -0.96 -41.41 28.95
N GLU A 145 -0.12 -40.61 29.60
CA GLU A 145 -0.25 -39.16 29.65
C GLU A 145 0.78 -38.54 28.71
N GLU A 146 0.33 -37.71 27.76
CA GLU A 146 1.20 -36.96 26.87
C GLU A 146 1.36 -35.52 27.39
N THR A 147 2.60 -35.05 27.48
CA THR A 147 2.92 -33.66 27.81
C THR A 147 3.80 -33.09 26.70
N CYS A 148 3.34 -32.00 26.08
CA CYS A 148 4.06 -31.30 25.01
C CYS A 148 4.55 -29.93 25.47
N THR A 149 5.77 -29.59 25.08
CA THR A 149 6.35 -28.25 25.25
C THR A 149 6.75 -27.65 23.90
N VAL A 150 6.65 -26.32 23.78
CA VAL A 150 7.12 -25.56 22.61
C VAL A 150 8.09 -24.50 23.09
N GLY A 151 9.35 -24.57 22.62
CA GLY A 151 10.40 -23.64 23.08
C GLY A 151 10.71 -23.71 24.58
N GLY A 152 10.34 -24.82 25.25
CA GLY A 152 10.52 -25.01 26.70
C GLY A 152 9.32 -24.63 27.57
N GLU A 153 8.25 -24.07 27.00
CA GLU A 153 7.01 -23.75 27.72
C GLU A 153 5.97 -24.86 27.54
N GLU A 154 5.25 -25.21 28.61
CA GLU A 154 4.14 -26.17 28.53
C GLU A 154 3.00 -25.58 27.69
N VAL A 155 2.63 -26.30 26.63
CA VAL A 155 1.51 -25.90 25.78
C VAL A 155 0.25 -26.52 26.39
N ARG A 156 -0.66 -25.68 26.91
CA ARG A 156 -2.04 -26.15 27.14
C ARG A 156 -2.61 -26.54 25.78
N GLU A 157 -3.26 -27.69 25.71
CA GLU A 157 -4.00 -28.12 24.53
C GLU A 157 -5.14 -27.14 24.25
N GLU A 158 -4.84 -26.04 23.56
CA GLU A 158 -5.80 -25.31 22.76
C GLU A 158 -5.91 -26.05 21.43
N GLY A 159 -6.54 -27.23 21.49
CA GLY A 159 -6.94 -27.96 20.30
C GLY A 159 -7.83 -27.07 19.43
N LEU A 160 -7.71 -27.22 18.11
CA LEU A 160 -8.52 -26.50 17.13
C LEU A 160 -10.01 -26.71 17.42
N ARG A 161 -10.70 -25.67 17.91
CA ARG A 161 -12.16 -25.69 18.10
C ARG A 161 -12.83 -25.21 16.82
N ILE A 162 -13.32 -26.15 16.02
CA ILE A 162 -14.15 -25.83 14.86
C ILE A 162 -15.60 -25.69 15.36
N ARG A 163 -16.21 -24.51 15.22
CA ARG A 163 -17.67 -24.34 15.33
C ARG A 163 -18.27 -24.58 13.94
N LEU A 164 -19.01 -25.68 13.80
CA LEU A 164 -19.84 -25.95 12.63
C LEU A 164 -21.27 -25.52 12.96
N GLY A 165 -21.79 -24.51 12.26
CA GLY A 165 -23.16 -24.00 12.40
C GLY A 165 -23.29 -22.72 13.22
N GLY A 166 -23.00 -21.57 12.60
CA GLY A 166 -23.50 -20.27 13.06
C GLY A 166 -24.75 -19.93 12.25
N GLU A 167 -25.83 -19.57 12.94
CA GLU A 167 -27.03 -18.98 12.34
C GLU A 167 -26.77 -17.49 12.07
N ASP A 168 -27.39 -16.96 11.01
CA ASP A 168 -27.23 -15.61 10.43
C ASP A 168 -27.29 -14.45 11.44
#